data_AF-A0A1B9A0E1-F1
#
_entry.id   AF-A0A1B9A0E1-F1
#
_cell.length_a   1.000
_cell.length_b   1.000
_cell.length_c   1.000
_cell.angle_alpha   90.00
_cell.angle_beta   90.00
_cell.angle_gamma   90.00
#
_symmetry.space_group_name_H-M   'P 1'
#
loop_
_entity.id
_entity.type
_entity.pdbx_description
1 polymer ?
#
loop_
_entity_poly.entity_id
_entity_poly.type
_entity_poly.pdbx_seq_one_letter_code
_entity_poly.pdbx_strand_id
1 'polypeptide(L)'
;MKKNITLLLTLPFCVIFAQQTKVCKCFQLEKVKDSIASHSINKFFPISEEEALNPPYHFVSVEFVNGQKSLKKKSHLKRPKLVKTVADIPSNLIIKQGELNDSKAILYADERFDFKSYYVKISKDNGKTWKNYFTGLIVNNNYFFKRNSQYPLWKDQDHLQIETDIRRMIKSAVLPDMQPVYETVKSNALITFDLNEITKDSDEDGINDIEEIKMLFTNPYSKDTDEDGINDSEDKNPRYRNPNNDFSKLWEGILYGYYEFIQKSDPVNEEFNINLTTFREDMKKQREDLPSKRNNFMNSLRDKVIVTEDEYLRGIEPYDEKIIFMSLKEYSIYKTFTHSDWSDIFYSKMFQCDELPDTYVLLVNAETTGYTYLIKRTSSGWNVKVIDHWIA
;
A
#
# COMPACT_ATOMS: atom_id res chain seq x y z
N MET A 1 -68.71 37.27 9.47
CA MET A 1 -67.76 38.22 8.83
C MET A 1 -66.38 38.03 9.44
N LYS A 2 -65.38 37.74 8.58
CA LYS A 2 -63.93 38.08 8.63
C LYS A 2 -63.19 38.00 10.00
N LYS A 3 -62.31 37.00 10.17
CA LYS A 3 -60.82 37.04 9.98
C LYS A 3 -60.06 37.67 11.16
N ASN A 4 -59.23 36.88 11.84
CA ASN A 4 -57.76 36.98 11.71
C ASN A 4 -57.06 35.83 12.45
N ILE A 5 -56.41 34.98 11.67
CA ILE A 5 -55.42 33.99 12.10
C ILE A 5 -54.09 34.72 12.16
N THR A 6 -53.52 34.84 13.36
CA THR A 6 -52.13 35.29 13.52
C THR A 6 -51.23 34.09 13.27
N LEU A 7 -50.63 34.06 12.08
CA LEU A 7 -49.61 33.09 11.69
C LEU A 7 -48.32 33.42 12.46
N LEU A 8 -47.92 32.56 13.39
CA LEU A 8 -46.57 32.57 13.94
C LEU A 8 -45.61 32.21 12.79
N LEU A 9 -44.86 33.20 12.29
CA LEU A 9 -43.74 32.98 11.39
C LEU A 9 -42.62 32.30 12.18
N THR A 10 -42.61 30.97 12.18
CA THR A 10 -41.38 30.20 12.39
C THR A 10 -40.47 30.49 11.20
N LEU A 11 -39.53 31.42 11.38
CA LEU A 11 -38.40 31.58 10.48
C LEU A 11 -37.65 30.23 10.41
N PRO A 12 -37.35 29.71 9.22
CA PRO A 12 -36.74 28.40 9.10
C PRO A 12 -35.29 28.49 9.56
N PHE A 13 -34.97 27.76 10.63
CA PHE A 13 -33.61 27.50 11.13
C PHE A 13 -32.78 26.62 10.16
N CYS A 14 -33.11 26.62 8.86
CA CYS A 14 -32.60 25.68 7.86
C CYS A 14 -31.82 26.34 6.71
N VAL A 15 -31.53 27.65 6.78
CA VAL A 15 -30.85 28.38 5.69
C VAL A 15 -29.38 28.70 5.97
N ILE A 16 -28.87 28.47 7.19
CA ILE A 16 -27.48 28.83 7.54
C ILE A 16 -26.48 27.73 7.18
N PHE A 17 -26.88 26.46 7.06
CA PHE A 17 -25.95 25.37 6.71
C PHE A 17 -25.64 25.23 5.21
N ALA A 18 -26.37 25.93 4.33
CA ALA A 18 -26.15 25.86 2.87
C ALA A 18 -25.20 26.95 2.32
N GLN A 19 -24.62 27.79 3.19
CA GLN A 19 -23.77 28.91 2.76
C GLN A 19 -22.26 28.60 2.76
N GLN A 20 -21.76 27.64 3.54
CA GLN A 20 -20.32 27.36 3.58
C GLN A 20 -19.80 26.52 2.39
N THR A 21 -20.62 25.64 1.82
CA THR A 21 -20.25 24.85 0.63
C THR A 21 -20.30 25.65 -0.69
N LYS A 22 -20.84 26.87 -0.68
CA LYS A 22 -20.84 27.78 -1.84
C LYS A 22 -19.58 28.64 -1.97
N VAL A 23 -18.70 28.63 -0.97
CA VAL A 23 -17.60 29.60 -0.82
C VAL A 23 -16.39 29.31 -1.72
N CYS A 24 -16.25 28.08 -2.22
CA CYS A 24 -15.15 27.69 -3.09
C CYS A 24 -15.69 26.93 -4.32
N LYS A 25 -16.07 27.65 -5.37
CA LYS A 25 -16.46 27.04 -6.66
C LYS A 25 -15.22 26.63 -7.45
N CYS A 26 -14.47 25.64 -6.98
CA CYS A 26 -13.31 25.18 -7.72
C CYS A 26 -13.78 24.30 -8.90
N PHE A 27 -13.68 24.79 -10.14
CA PHE A 27 -14.01 23.98 -11.32
C PHE A 27 -13.08 22.76 -11.48
N GLN A 28 -11.82 22.89 -11.05
CA GLN A 28 -10.85 21.79 -11.07
C GLN A 28 -11.22 20.69 -10.08
N LEU A 29 -11.80 21.05 -8.93
CA LEU A 29 -12.28 20.13 -7.92
C LEU A 29 -13.35 19.17 -8.45
N GLU A 30 -14.36 19.68 -9.15
CA GLU A 30 -15.43 18.86 -9.73
C GLU A 30 -14.88 17.85 -10.74
N LYS A 31 -13.92 18.27 -11.59
CA LYS A 31 -13.23 17.35 -12.51
C LYS A 31 -12.46 16.24 -11.79
N VAL A 32 -11.82 16.56 -10.66
CA VAL A 32 -11.10 15.55 -9.89
C VAL A 32 -12.06 14.61 -9.18
N LYS A 33 -13.18 15.10 -8.64
CA LYS A 33 -14.25 14.22 -8.09
C LYS A 33 -14.76 13.23 -9.13
N ASP A 34 -15.01 13.69 -10.36
CA ASP A 34 -15.42 12.84 -11.48
C ASP A 34 -14.32 11.83 -11.88
N SER A 35 -13.06 12.28 -11.87
CA SER A 35 -11.91 11.41 -12.16
C SER A 35 -11.72 10.33 -11.09
N ILE A 36 -11.86 10.66 -9.80
CA ILE A 36 -11.76 9.69 -8.72
C ILE A 36 -12.91 8.68 -8.80
N ALA A 37 -14.14 9.16 -9.01
CA ALA A 37 -15.33 8.31 -9.15
C ALA A 37 -15.26 7.36 -10.36
N SER A 38 -14.46 7.68 -11.38
CA SER A 38 -14.24 6.80 -12.53
C SER A 38 -13.07 5.83 -12.34
N HIS A 39 -12.02 6.21 -11.60
CA HIS A 39 -10.87 5.33 -11.30
C HIS A 39 -11.11 4.37 -10.13
N SER A 40 -12.03 4.70 -9.22
CA SER A 40 -12.51 3.77 -8.17
C SER A 40 -13.29 2.58 -8.75
N ILE A 41 -13.55 2.57 -10.06
CA ILE A 41 -14.21 1.49 -10.80
C ILE A 41 -13.17 0.74 -11.66
N ASN A 42 -12.02 0.39 -11.08
CA ASN A 42 -11.21 -0.67 -11.67
C ASN A 42 -11.96 -1.99 -11.47
N LYS A 43 -12.85 -2.28 -12.42
CA LYS A 43 -13.64 -3.50 -12.44
C LYS A 43 -12.67 -4.67 -12.61
N PHE A 44 -12.61 -5.56 -11.61
CA PHE A 44 -11.85 -6.78 -11.72
C PHE A 44 -12.29 -7.59 -12.96
N PHE A 45 -11.32 -7.97 -13.79
CA PHE A 45 -11.52 -8.90 -14.90
C PHE A 45 -10.61 -10.11 -14.68
N PRO A 46 -11.15 -11.33 -14.56
CA PRO A 46 -10.31 -12.51 -14.45
C PRO A 46 -9.57 -12.75 -15.75
N ILE A 47 -8.27 -13.04 -15.66
CA ILE A 47 -7.49 -13.55 -16.80
C ILE A 47 -8.10 -14.85 -17.32
N SER A 48 -7.94 -15.15 -18.60
CA SER A 48 -8.37 -16.42 -19.20
C SER A 48 -7.58 -17.61 -18.67
N GLU A 49 -8.09 -18.83 -18.88
CA GLU A 49 -7.33 -20.05 -18.56
C GLU A 49 -6.04 -20.15 -19.38
N GLU A 50 -6.07 -19.72 -20.63
CA GLU A 50 -4.91 -19.69 -21.52
C GLU A 50 -3.83 -18.72 -21.01
N GLU A 51 -4.22 -17.51 -20.61
CA GLU A 51 -3.30 -16.55 -19.99
C GLU A 51 -2.72 -17.06 -18.68
N ALA A 52 -3.52 -17.74 -17.85
CA ALA A 52 -3.05 -18.31 -16.58
C ALA A 52 -1.99 -19.41 -16.78
N LEU A 53 -2.01 -20.11 -17.91
CA LEU A 53 -1.02 -21.15 -18.26
C LEU A 53 0.31 -20.57 -18.76
N ASN A 54 0.34 -19.29 -19.14
CA ASN A 54 1.55 -18.62 -19.60
C ASN A 54 2.34 -18.06 -18.39
N PRO A 55 3.65 -18.36 -18.29
CA PRO A 55 4.47 -17.80 -17.23
C PRO A 55 4.50 -16.25 -17.30
N PRO A 56 4.27 -15.54 -16.18
CA PRO A 56 4.24 -14.07 -16.18
C PRO A 56 5.62 -13.43 -16.39
N TYR A 57 6.70 -14.21 -16.30
CA TYR A 57 8.08 -13.76 -16.44
C TYR A 57 8.91 -14.76 -17.22
N HIS A 58 9.88 -14.27 -18.00
CA HIS A 58 10.77 -15.10 -18.82
C HIS A 58 11.71 -15.99 -17.99
N PHE A 59 12.04 -15.58 -16.76
CA PHE A 59 12.87 -16.33 -15.82
C PHE A 59 12.10 -17.43 -15.06
N VAL A 60 10.82 -17.63 -15.38
CA VAL A 60 9.96 -18.66 -14.80
C VAL A 60 9.59 -19.66 -15.88
N SER A 61 9.95 -20.92 -15.67
CA SER A 61 9.56 -22.03 -16.55
C SER A 61 8.60 -22.98 -15.84
N VAL A 62 7.71 -23.60 -16.61
CA VAL A 62 6.65 -24.47 -16.11
C VAL A 62 6.73 -25.82 -16.81
N GLU A 63 6.84 -26.89 -16.04
CA GLU A 63 6.79 -28.28 -16.52
C GLU A 63 5.60 -28.99 -15.86
N PHE A 64 4.86 -29.81 -16.61
CA PHE A 64 3.75 -30.59 -16.05
C PHE A 64 4.23 -31.98 -15.68
N VAL A 65 4.11 -32.33 -14.39
CA VAL A 65 4.58 -33.62 -13.88
C VAL A 65 3.41 -34.60 -13.75
N ASN A 66 3.64 -35.86 -14.14
CA ASN A 66 2.64 -36.91 -14.02
C ASN A 66 2.34 -37.15 -12.54
N GLY A 67 1.09 -36.91 -12.15
CA GLY A 67 0.69 -36.83 -10.74
C GLY A 67 0.98 -38.10 -9.95
N GLN A 68 1.75 -37.98 -8.87
CA GLN A 68 1.68 -38.95 -7.76
C GLN A 68 0.47 -38.61 -6.89
N LYS A 69 -0.26 -39.65 -6.44
CA LYS A 69 -1.45 -39.52 -5.60
C LYS A 69 -1.17 -38.64 -4.38
N SER A 70 -1.90 -37.53 -4.28
CA SER A 70 -1.93 -36.72 -3.05
C SER A 70 -2.41 -37.59 -1.89
N LEU A 71 -1.55 -37.85 -0.92
CA LEU A 71 -1.97 -38.42 0.37
C LEU A 71 -2.80 -37.36 1.11
N LYS A 72 -4.11 -37.59 1.23
CA LYS A 72 -4.98 -36.82 2.14
C LYS A 72 -4.44 -36.98 3.56
N LYS A 73 -3.85 -35.94 4.14
CA LYS A 73 -3.57 -35.89 5.58
C LYS A 73 -4.68 -35.13 6.29
N LYS A 74 -5.31 -35.80 7.27
CA LYS A 74 -6.24 -35.19 8.22
C LYS A 74 -5.51 -34.11 9.03
N SER A 75 -6.03 -32.88 9.02
CA SER A 75 -5.56 -31.83 9.91
C SER A 75 -6.13 -32.03 11.31
N HIS A 76 -5.27 -32.39 12.27
CA HIS A 76 -5.58 -32.16 13.68
C HIS A 76 -5.07 -30.77 14.06
N LEU A 77 -6.00 -29.86 14.35
CA LEU A 77 -5.71 -28.54 14.89
C LEU A 77 -5.07 -28.73 16.28
N LYS A 78 -3.75 -28.53 16.40
CA LYS A 78 -3.06 -28.50 17.69
C LYS A 78 -3.00 -27.06 18.20
N ARG A 79 -3.16 -26.90 19.52
CA ARG A 79 -3.08 -25.64 20.28
C ARG A 79 -1.86 -24.79 19.90
N PRO A 80 -1.93 -23.45 20.00
CA PRO A 80 -0.88 -22.55 19.55
C PRO A 80 0.40 -22.82 20.33
N LYS A 81 1.44 -23.31 19.65
CA LYS A 81 2.81 -23.28 20.13
C LYS A 81 3.41 -21.92 19.78
N LEU A 82 4.41 -21.49 20.56
CA LEU A 82 5.27 -20.36 20.21
C LEU A 82 5.74 -20.53 18.75
N VAL A 83 5.43 -19.55 17.90
CA VAL A 83 5.82 -19.57 16.49
C VAL A 83 7.34 -19.50 16.44
N LYS A 84 7.98 -20.60 16.00
CA LYS A 84 9.43 -20.62 15.80
C LYS A 84 9.78 -19.78 14.57
N THR A 85 10.93 -19.12 14.61
CA THR A 85 11.50 -18.41 13.46
C THR A 85 12.64 -19.23 12.85
N VAL A 86 12.87 -19.07 11.56
CA VAL A 86 14.06 -19.55 10.83
C VAL A 86 14.49 -18.42 9.92
N ALA A 87 15.74 -17.97 9.99
CA ALA A 87 16.10 -16.85 9.13
C ALA A 87 15.30 -15.60 9.50
N ASP A 88 15.00 -15.37 10.80
CA ASP A 88 14.04 -14.38 11.33
C ASP A 88 12.58 -14.46 10.80
N ILE A 89 12.31 -15.33 9.81
CA ILE A 89 10.99 -15.55 9.24
C ILE A 89 10.15 -16.46 10.15
N PRO A 90 8.93 -16.05 10.52
CA PRO A 90 7.97 -16.92 11.20
C PRO A 90 7.67 -18.21 10.41
N SER A 91 7.79 -19.36 11.06
CA SER A 91 7.63 -20.69 10.42
C SER A 91 6.28 -20.92 9.72
N ASN A 92 5.23 -20.18 10.08
CA ASN A 92 3.94 -20.22 9.39
C ASN A 92 3.97 -19.55 8.00
N LEU A 93 4.89 -18.62 7.75
CA LEU A 93 5.06 -17.97 6.43
C LEU A 93 5.90 -18.82 5.46
N ILE A 94 6.79 -19.67 6.00
CA ILE A 94 7.69 -20.51 5.21
C ILE A 94 6.93 -21.58 4.43
N ILE A 95 7.12 -21.60 3.12
CA ILE A 95 6.54 -22.58 2.22
C ILE A 95 7.47 -23.78 2.11
N LYS A 96 8.75 -23.55 1.84
CA LYS A 96 9.77 -24.58 1.68
C LYS A 96 11.15 -24.05 2.00
N GLN A 97 12.03 -24.94 2.42
CA GLN A 97 13.44 -24.68 2.67
C GLN A 97 14.27 -25.70 1.91
N GLY A 98 15.50 -25.34 1.57
CA GLY A 98 16.46 -26.25 0.96
C GLY A 98 17.89 -25.76 1.12
N GLU A 99 18.81 -26.70 1.04
CA GLU A 99 20.24 -26.46 1.13
C GLU A 99 20.94 -27.16 -0.05
N LEU A 100 21.97 -26.53 -0.60
CA LEU A 100 22.83 -27.08 -1.65
C LEU A 100 24.25 -26.56 -1.41
N ASN A 101 25.18 -27.47 -1.12
CA ASN A 101 26.54 -27.12 -0.66
C ASN A 101 26.48 -26.19 0.56
N ASP A 102 27.19 -25.05 0.53
CA ASP A 102 27.15 -24.03 1.58
C ASP A 102 25.99 -23.02 1.41
N SER A 103 25.11 -23.21 0.42
CA SER A 103 23.98 -22.32 0.16
C SER A 103 22.68 -22.82 0.79
N LYS A 104 21.90 -21.90 1.36
CA LYS A 104 20.57 -22.14 1.92
C LYS A 104 19.56 -21.21 1.28
N ALA A 105 18.34 -21.71 1.06
CA ALA A 105 17.22 -20.91 0.59
C ALA A 105 15.94 -21.19 1.40
N ILE A 106 15.18 -20.14 1.63
CA ILE A 106 13.85 -20.18 2.26
C ILE A 106 12.88 -19.51 1.28
N LEU A 107 11.96 -20.29 0.73
CA LEU A 107 10.82 -19.79 -0.04
C LEU A 107 9.66 -19.57 0.93
N TYR A 108 9.12 -18.36 0.96
CA TYR A 108 8.04 -17.98 1.86
C TYR A 108 7.04 -17.04 1.18
N ALA A 109 5.85 -16.92 1.79
CA ALA A 109 4.83 -15.97 1.36
C ALA A 109 4.55 -15.00 2.48
N ASP A 110 4.45 -13.73 2.13
CA ASP A 110 4.28 -12.63 3.09
C ASP A 110 3.45 -11.49 2.52
N GLU A 111 2.91 -10.66 3.41
CA GLU A 111 2.00 -9.56 3.11
C GLU A 111 2.68 -8.22 3.44
N ARG A 112 3.71 -7.89 2.64
CA ARG A 112 4.46 -6.63 2.80
C ARG A 112 3.64 -5.39 2.38
N PHE A 113 2.75 -5.62 1.41
CA PHE A 113 1.79 -4.68 0.88
C PHE A 113 0.38 -5.22 1.16
N ASP A 114 -0.68 -4.62 0.62
CA ASP A 114 -2.07 -5.11 0.81
C ASP A 114 -2.40 -6.40 0.02
N PHE A 115 -1.37 -7.18 -0.32
CA PHE A 115 -1.49 -8.47 -0.97
C PHE A 115 -0.30 -9.37 -0.59
N LYS A 116 -0.49 -10.68 -0.78
CA LYS A 116 0.52 -11.68 -0.46
C LYS A 116 1.42 -11.95 -1.65
N SER A 117 2.72 -11.85 -1.41
CA SER A 117 3.79 -12.03 -2.39
C SER A 117 4.69 -13.19 -2.01
N TYR A 118 5.32 -13.82 -3.00
CA TYR A 118 6.36 -14.81 -2.79
C TYR A 118 7.73 -14.16 -2.74
N TYR A 119 8.50 -14.54 -1.72
CA TYR A 119 9.86 -14.08 -1.48
C TYR A 119 10.80 -15.27 -1.33
N VAL A 120 12.06 -15.06 -1.68
CA VAL A 120 13.13 -16.01 -1.41
C VAL A 120 14.19 -15.32 -0.57
N LYS A 121 14.53 -15.95 0.57
CA LYS A 121 15.66 -15.55 1.40
C LYS A 121 16.81 -16.51 1.18
N ILE A 122 17.97 -16.02 0.76
CA ILE A 122 19.14 -16.83 0.36
C ILE A 122 20.33 -16.49 1.24
N SER A 123 21.06 -17.53 1.65
CA SER A 123 22.38 -17.44 2.27
C SER A 123 23.38 -18.23 1.43
N LYS A 124 24.57 -17.66 1.19
CA LYS A 124 25.68 -18.32 0.47
C LYS A 124 26.81 -18.78 1.41
N ASP A 125 26.64 -18.62 2.71
CA ASP A 125 27.68 -18.84 3.74
C ASP A 125 27.19 -19.71 4.90
N ASN A 126 26.36 -20.71 4.57
CA ASN A 126 25.77 -21.68 5.48
C ASN A 126 24.90 -21.04 6.58
N GLY A 127 24.21 -19.94 6.25
CA GLY A 127 23.23 -19.28 7.10
C GLY A 127 23.80 -18.19 8.02
N LYS A 128 25.03 -17.72 7.80
CA LYS A 128 25.61 -16.63 8.60
C LYS A 128 25.07 -15.27 8.16
N THR A 129 24.96 -15.05 6.85
CA THR A 129 24.33 -13.87 6.25
C THR A 129 23.18 -14.28 5.35
N TRP A 130 22.17 -13.42 5.27
CA TRP A 130 20.96 -13.66 4.49
C TRP A 130 20.59 -12.41 3.70
N LYS A 131 20.22 -12.59 2.43
CA LYS A 131 19.61 -11.57 1.59
C LYS A 131 18.20 -11.99 1.21
N ASN A 132 17.30 -11.03 1.12
CA ASN A 132 15.90 -11.27 0.79
C ASN A 132 15.58 -10.72 -0.60
N TYR A 133 14.79 -11.45 -1.37
CA TYR A 133 14.47 -11.09 -2.75
C TYR A 133 12.99 -11.29 -3.03
N PHE A 134 12.36 -10.27 -3.61
CA PHE A 134 11.03 -10.42 -4.19
C PHE A 134 11.11 -11.22 -5.48
N THR A 135 10.23 -12.22 -5.63
CA THR A 135 10.25 -13.08 -6.83
C THR A 135 9.50 -12.49 -8.02
N GLY A 136 8.79 -11.38 -7.84
CA GLY A 136 7.80 -10.89 -8.80
C GLY A 136 6.44 -11.61 -8.72
N LEU A 137 6.35 -12.73 -7.99
CA LEU A 137 5.15 -13.56 -8.00
C LEU A 137 4.22 -13.25 -6.83
N ILE A 138 2.93 -13.23 -7.13
CA ILE A 138 1.85 -12.96 -6.16
C ILE A 138 1.12 -14.26 -5.84
N VAL A 139 0.80 -14.45 -4.56
CA VAL A 139 0.14 -15.66 -4.08
C VAL A 139 -1.25 -15.80 -4.69
N ASN A 140 -1.53 -16.96 -5.30
CA ASN A 140 -2.75 -17.27 -6.05
C ASN A 140 -2.96 -16.46 -7.35
N ASN A 141 -2.01 -15.63 -7.75
CA ASN A 141 -1.99 -15.04 -9.08
C ASN A 141 -1.04 -15.86 -9.96
N ASN A 142 -1.60 -16.63 -10.89
CA ASN A 142 -0.94 -17.69 -11.67
C ASN A 142 -0.55 -18.93 -10.84
N TYR A 143 0.01 -18.78 -9.63
CA TYR A 143 0.60 -19.92 -8.91
C TYR A 143 0.18 -20.05 -7.44
N PHE A 144 0.01 -21.30 -7.00
CA PHE A 144 -0.13 -21.67 -5.60
C PHE A 144 0.90 -22.75 -5.21
N PHE A 145 1.95 -22.34 -4.52
CA PHE A 145 3.05 -23.22 -4.14
C PHE A 145 2.67 -24.22 -3.06
N LYS A 146 2.98 -25.50 -3.32
CA LYS A 146 2.66 -26.61 -2.43
C LYS A 146 3.69 -26.74 -1.32
N ARG A 147 3.28 -26.47 -0.08
CA ARG A 147 4.10 -26.69 1.14
C ARG A 147 4.57 -28.13 1.32
N ASN A 148 3.82 -29.07 0.77
CA ASN A 148 4.13 -30.51 0.79
C ASN A 148 4.84 -30.97 -0.50
N SER A 149 5.45 -30.07 -1.26
CA SER A 149 6.24 -30.42 -2.45
C SER A 149 7.29 -31.49 -2.11
N GLN A 150 7.37 -32.55 -2.91
CA GLN A 150 8.33 -33.66 -2.76
C GLN A 150 9.67 -33.39 -3.45
N TYR A 151 9.72 -32.42 -4.37
CA TYR A 151 10.95 -32.02 -5.05
C TYR A 151 11.86 -31.22 -4.10
N PRO A 152 13.19 -31.30 -4.21
CA PRO A 152 14.08 -30.39 -3.48
C PRO A 152 13.84 -28.94 -3.94
N LEU A 153 14.04 -27.96 -3.05
CA LEU A 153 13.88 -26.54 -3.40
C LEU A 153 14.96 -26.08 -4.38
N TRP A 154 16.20 -26.53 -4.19
CA TRP A 154 17.27 -26.33 -5.17
C TRP A 154 17.13 -27.36 -6.28
N LYS A 155 17.08 -26.91 -7.53
CA LYS A 155 17.18 -27.76 -8.72
C LYS A 155 18.65 -27.99 -9.06
N ASP A 156 19.41 -26.90 -9.07
CA ASP A 156 20.85 -26.83 -9.31
C ASP A 156 21.40 -25.54 -8.65
N GLN A 157 22.61 -25.10 -9.00
CA GLN A 157 23.26 -23.94 -8.37
C GLN A 157 22.59 -22.60 -8.72
N ASP A 158 21.93 -22.51 -9.87
CA ASP A 158 21.39 -21.26 -10.41
C ASP A 158 19.86 -21.24 -10.38
N HIS A 159 19.21 -22.37 -10.06
CA HIS A 159 17.76 -22.49 -10.12
C HIS A 159 17.12 -23.05 -8.85
N LEU A 160 15.99 -22.44 -8.48
CA LEU A 160 15.05 -22.99 -7.50
C LEU A 160 13.84 -23.60 -8.19
N GLN A 161 13.19 -24.56 -7.55
CA GLN A 161 11.97 -25.19 -8.05
C GLN A 161 10.96 -25.50 -6.96
N ILE A 162 9.68 -25.52 -7.32
CA ILE A 162 8.59 -25.85 -6.39
C ILE A 162 7.39 -26.45 -7.13
N GLU A 163 6.75 -27.45 -6.53
CA GLU A 163 5.47 -27.94 -7.06
C GLU A 163 4.37 -26.92 -6.80
N THR A 164 3.53 -26.69 -7.78
CA THR A 164 2.47 -25.67 -7.75
C THR A 164 1.17 -26.20 -8.35
N ASP A 165 0.07 -25.55 -7.99
CA ASP A 165 -1.14 -25.55 -8.80
C ASP A 165 -1.21 -24.21 -9.56
N ILE A 166 -1.53 -24.26 -10.85
CA ILE A 166 -1.78 -23.07 -11.65
C ILE A 166 -3.19 -22.58 -11.31
N ARG A 167 -3.30 -21.36 -10.82
CA ARG A 167 -4.54 -20.75 -10.35
C ARG A 167 -4.79 -19.41 -11.01
N ARG A 168 -6.08 -19.05 -11.10
CA ARG A 168 -6.50 -17.70 -11.44
C ARG A 168 -7.56 -17.22 -10.46
N MET A 169 -7.58 -15.93 -10.21
CA MET A 169 -8.68 -15.28 -9.50
C MET A 169 -9.89 -15.21 -10.44
N ILE A 170 -11.07 -15.60 -9.95
CA ILE A 170 -12.33 -15.56 -10.71
C ILE A 170 -13.31 -14.55 -10.12
N LYS A 171 -13.10 -14.15 -8.87
CA LYS A 171 -13.84 -13.10 -8.19
C LYS A 171 -12.89 -12.42 -7.20
N SER A 172 -12.83 -11.10 -7.24
CA SER A 172 -12.04 -10.34 -6.28
C SER A 172 -12.79 -10.12 -4.96
N ALA A 173 -12.06 -9.67 -3.94
CA ALA A 173 -12.60 -9.35 -2.63
C ALA A 173 -13.33 -8.01 -2.69
N VAL A 174 -14.66 -8.05 -2.67
CA VAL A 174 -15.52 -6.85 -2.67
C VAL A 174 -16.63 -7.03 -1.65
N LEU A 175 -17.01 -5.96 -0.96
CA LEU A 175 -18.09 -6.00 0.03
C LEU A 175 -19.40 -6.59 -0.57
N PRO A 176 -20.10 -7.48 0.16
CA PRO A 176 -19.82 -7.97 1.52
C PRO A 176 -18.86 -9.17 1.58
N ASP A 177 -18.49 -9.74 0.43
CA ASP A 177 -17.64 -10.92 0.33
C ASP A 177 -16.15 -10.53 0.36
N MET A 178 -15.64 -10.35 1.57
CA MET A 178 -14.26 -9.88 1.86
C MET A 178 -13.14 -10.87 1.49
N GLN A 179 -13.44 -11.93 0.71
CA GLN A 179 -12.44 -12.92 0.31
C GLN A 179 -12.47 -13.15 -1.21
N PRO A 180 -11.30 -13.09 -1.87
CA PRO A 180 -11.21 -13.40 -3.28
C PRO A 180 -11.41 -14.91 -3.51
N VAL A 181 -12.06 -15.25 -4.63
CA VAL A 181 -12.29 -16.63 -5.06
C VAL A 181 -11.32 -16.95 -6.19
N TYR A 182 -10.68 -18.11 -6.06
CA TYR A 182 -9.72 -18.62 -7.04
C TYR A 182 -10.10 -20.02 -7.47
N GLU A 183 -9.87 -20.33 -8.74
CA GLU A 183 -9.97 -21.69 -9.26
C GLU A 183 -8.60 -22.23 -9.67
N THR A 184 -8.51 -23.54 -9.78
CA THR A 184 -7.31 -24.23 -10.27
C THR A 184 -7.52 -24.54 -11.75
N VAL A 185 -6.70 -23.93 -12.59
CA VAL A 185 -6.69 -24.15 -14.05
C VAL A 185 -6.00 -25.47 -14.35
N LYS A 186 -4.85 -25.72 -13.70
CA LYS A 186 -4.09 -26.96 -13.89
C LYS A 186 -3.30 -27.34 -12.64
N SER A 187 -3.38 -28.60 -12.25
CA SER A 187 -2.64 -29.13 -11.10
C SER A 187 -1.34 -29.81 -11.50
N ASN A 188 -0.44 -29.92 -10.53
CA ASN A 188 0.83 -30.68 -10.63
C ASN A 188 1.77 -30.10 -11.69
N ALA A 189 1.93 -28.78 -11.66
CA ALA A 189 3.05 -28.15 -12.33
C ALA A 189 4.27 -28.14 -11.40
N LEU A 190 5.45 -28.27 -11.97
CA LEU A 190 6.73 -27.97 -11.35
C LEU A 190 7.24 -26.70 -12.02
N ILE A 191 7.44 -25.65 -11.23
CA ILE A 191 8.01 -24.41 -11.76
C ILE A 191 9.46 -24.29 -11.33
N THR A 192 10.28 -23.76 -12.23
CA THR A 192 11.68 -23.44 -11.99
C THR A 192 11.88 -21.94 -12.15
N PHE A 193 12.61 -21.32 -11.23
CA PHE A 193 13.00 -19.91 -11.27
C PHE A 193 14.51 -19.77 -11.44
N ASP A 194 14.95 -18.88 -12.34
CA ASP A 194 16.35 -18.47 -12.47
C ASP A 194 16.73 -17.47 -11.37
N LEU A 195 17.73 -17.82 -10.56
CA LEU A 195 18.22 -16.98 -9.48
C LEU A 195 19.03 -15.78 -9.96
N ASN A 196 19.62 -15.83 -11.16
CA ASN A 196 20.38 -14.70 -11.69
C ASN A 196 19.46 -13.49 -11.91
N GLU A 197 18.24 -13.72 -12.38
CA GLU A 197 17.24 -12.65 -12.56
C GLU A 197 16.57 -12.25 -11.24
N ILE A 198 16.27 -13.20 -10.35
CA ILE A 198 15.66 -12.89 -9.05
C ILE A 198 16.61 -12.10 -8.14
N THR A 199 17.90 -12.42 -8.16
CA THR A 199 18.90 -11.80 -7.26
C THR A 199 19.62 -10.62 -7.89
N LYS A 200 19.22 -10.21 -9.08
CA LYS A 200 19.77 -9.05 -9.77
C LYS A 200 19.43 -7.78 -9.00
N ASP A 201 20.46 -7.05 -8.62
CA ASP A 201 20.45 -5.81 -7.86
C ASP A 201 21.51 -4.95 -8.57
N SER A 202 21.06 -4.18 -9.55
CA SER A 202 21.91 -3.59 -10.59
C SER A 202 22.75 -2.41 -10.08
N ASP A 203 22.32 -1.73 -9.02
CA ASP A 203 23.11 -0.70 -8.36
C ASP A 203 23.79 -1.17 -7.08
N GLU A 204 23.40 -2.29 -6.48
CA GLU A 204 23.93 -2.86 -5.23
C GLU A 204 23.52 -2.07 -3.97
N ASP A 205 22.27 -1.60 -3.91
CA ASP A 205 21.69 -0.94 -2.74
C ASP A 205 21.05 -1.93 -1.74
N GLY A 206 20.79 -3.17 -2.17
CA GLY A 206 20.20 -4.24 -1.37
C GLY A 206 18.74 -4.57 -1.68
N ILE A 207 18.10 -3.87 -2.64
CA ILE A 207 16.81 -4.21 -3.22
C ILE A 207 17.06 -4.81 -4.61
N ASN A 208 16.32 -5.84 -5.01
CA ASN A 208 16.48 -6.40 -6.36
C ASN A 208 15.68 -5.61 -7.40
N ASP A 209 16.17 -5.57 -8.64
CA ASP A 209 15.59 -4.81 -9.77
C ASP A 209 14.07 -5.06 -9.92
N ILE A 210 13.62 -6.29 -9.65
CA ILE A 210 12.20 -6.67 -9.76
C ILE A 210 11.36 -5.94 -8.71
N GLU A 211 11.83 -5.85 -7.46
CA GLU A 211 11.15 -5.15 -6.37
C GLU A 211 11.11 -3.64 -6.63
N GLU A 212 12.22 -3.07 -7.07
CA GLU A 212 12.30 -1.66 -7.45
C GLU A 212 11.31 -1.31 -8.56
N ILE A 213 11.31 -2.07 -9.66
CA ILE A 213 10.45 -1.77 -10.82
C ILE A 213 8.97 -2.02 -10.53
N LYS A 214 8.64 -3.08 -9.76
CA LYS A 214 7.24 -3.53 -9.60
C LYS A 214 6.56 -3.00 -8.35
N MET A 215 7.32 -2.74 -7.29
CA MET A 215 6.77 -2.42 -5.96
C MET A 215 7.10 -1.00 -5.54
N LEU A 216 8.37 -0.60 -5.66
CA LEU A 216 8.84 0.68 -5.14
C LEU A 216 8.80 1.80 -6.18
N PHE A 217 8.78 1.46 -7.47
CA PHE A 217 8.88 2.40 -8.60
C PHE A 217 10.12 3.30 -8.50
N THR A 218 11.23 2.72 -8.03
CA THR A 218 12.57 3.32 -7.98
C THR A 218 13.38 2.98 -9.25
N ASN A 219 14.54 3.59 -9.41
CA ASN A 219 15.44 3.36 -10.53
C ASN A 219 16.49 2.30 -10.17
N PRO A 220 16.45 1.09 -10.77
CA PRO A 220 17.35 -0.01 -10.40
C PRO A 220 18.83 0.20 -10.73
N TYR A 221 19.18 1.36 -11.29
CA TYR A 221 20.56 1.75 -11.60
C TYR A 221 21.03 2.92 -10.74
N SER A 222 20.31 3.27 -9.66
CA SER A 222 20.62 4.38 -8.77
C SER A 222 20.26 4.04 -7.34
N LYS A 223 21.29 3.85 -6.49
CA LYS A 223 21.11 3.53 -5.07
C LYS A 223 20.25 4.52 -4.31
N ASP A 224 20.17 5.75 -4.82
CA ASP A 224 19.42 6.88 -4.30
C ASP A 224 18.66 7.47 -5.51
N THR A 225 17.39 7.09 -5.64
CA THR A 225 16.60 7.38 -6.85
C THR A 225 16.24 8.85 -6.97
N ASP A 226 16.06 9.55 -5.85
CA ASP A 226 15.63 10.95 -5.81
C ASP A 226 16.75 11.96 -5.47
N GLU A 227 17.97 11.44 -5.31
CA GLU A 227 19.22 12.17 -5.08
C GLU A 227 19.18 13.01 -3.78
N ASP A 228 18.50 12.53 -2.74
CA ASP A 228 18.41 13.21 -1.46
C ASP A 228 19.54 12.86 -0.47
N GLY A 229 20.32 11.82 -0.77
CA GLY A 229 21.46 11.32 -0.01
C GLY A 229 21.17 10.09 0.85
N ILE A 230 19.99 9.49 0.76
CA ILE A 230 19.60 8.26 1.46
C ILE A 230 19.43 7.14 0.43
N ASN A 231 19.97 5.95 0.71
CA ASN A 231 19.76 4.82 -0.21
C ASN A 231 18.29 4.36 -0.19
N ASP A 232 17.76 3.91 -1.33
CA ASP A 232 16.36 3.50 -1.49
C ASP A 232 15.97 2.37 -0.51
N SER A 233 16.92 1.48 -0.18
CA SER A 233 16.75 0.41 0.81
C SER A 233 16.53 0.90 2.25
N GLU A 234 17.00 2.11 2.58
CA GLU A 234 16.89 2.74 3.90
C GLU A 234 15.87 3.89 3.93
N ASP A 235 15.62 4.53 2.79
CA ASP A 235 14.71 5.64 2.66
C ASP A 235 13.25 5.19 2.78
N LYS A 236 12.44 5.94 3.52
CA LYS A 236 10.99 5.75 3.65
C LYS A 236 10.20 6.39 2.51
N ASN A 237 10.80 7.28 1.73
CA ASN A 237 10.23 7.89 0.54
C ASN A 237 11.25 7.96 -0.62
N PRO A 238 11.70 6.80 -1.14
CA PRO A 238 12.83 6.68 -2.09
C PRO A 238 12.60 7.28 -3.48
N ARG A 239 11.54 8.08 -3.69
CA ARG A 239 11.11 8.55 -5.02
C ARG A 239 11.03 10.06 -5.11
N TYR A 240 10.99 10.75 -3.97
CA TYR A 240 10.62 12.15 -3.93
C TYR A 240 11.31 12.88 -2.78
N ARG A 241 12.37 13.60 -3.16
CA ARG A 241 13.10 14.48 -2.26
C ARG A 241 12.21 15.49 -1.58
N ASN A 242 12.36 15.64 -0.26
CA ASN A 242 11.53 16.58 0.50
C ASN A 242 11.86 18.04 0.18
N PRO A 243 10.89 18.84 -0.32
CA PRO A 243 11.13 20.24 -0.65
C PRO A 243 11.27 21.13 0.61
N ASN A 244 10.93 20.61 1.79
CA ASN A 244 11.01 21.26 3.10
C ASN A 244 10.46 22.70 3.08
N ASN A 245 9.22 22.86 2.62
CA ASN A 245 8.51 24.13 2.52
C ASN A 245 7.23 24.13 3.37
N ASP A 246 6.47 25.22 3.33
CA ASP A 246 5.28 25.35 4.18
C ASP A 246 4.14 24.40 3.80
N PHE A 247 4.09 23.93 2.55
CA PHE A 247 3.10 22.96 2.08
C PHE A 247 3.50 21.53 2.45
N SER A 248 4.78 21.15 2.36
CA SER A 248 5.21 19.82 2.84
C SER A 248 5.03 19.70 4.37
N LYS A 249 5.30 20.76 5.14
CA LYS A 249 4.98 20.82 6.57
C LYS A 249 3.48 20.74 6.87
N LEU A 250 2.66 21.39 6.05
CA LEU A 250 1.20 21.27 6.15
C LEU A 250 0.75 19.81 5.94
N TRP A 251 1.28 19.13 4.93
CA TRP A 251 0.99 17.73 4.67
C TRP A 251 1.47 16.80 5.79
N GLU A 252 2.70 16.98 6.26
CA GLU A 252 3.23 16.27 7.43
C GLU A 252 2.33 16.47 8.65
N GLY A 253 1.89 17.71 8.90
CA GLY A 253 0.97 18.02 9.98
C GLY A 253 -0.41 17.36 9.82
N ILE A 254 -1.00 17.38 8.62
CA ILE A 254 -2.29 16.72 8.34
C ILE A 254 -2.22 15.22 8.58
N LEU A 255 -1.14 14.57 8.14
CA LEU A 255 -1.02 13.10 8.21
C LEU A 255 -0.60 12.57 9.57
N TYR A 256 0.18 13.36 10.31
CA TYR A 256 0.91 12.88 11.47
C TYR A 256 0.72 13.70 12.73
N GLY A 257 0.18 14.91 12.61
CA GLY A 257 0.02 15.83 13.71
C GLY A 257 -1.15 15.42 14.62
N TYR A 258 -0.91 15.50 15.92
CA TYR A 258 -1.93 15.40 16.95
C TYR A 258 -2.26 16.81 17.44
N TYR A 259 -3.49 17.26 17.16
CA TYR A 259 -3.93 18.61 17.49
C TYR A 259 -5.16 18.61 18.41
N GLU A 260 -5.26 19.63 19.26
CA GLU A 260 -6.52 19.91 19.96
C GLU A 260 -7.52 20.55 18.99
N PHE A 261 -8.71 19.96 18.89
CA PHE A 261 -9.79 20.54 18.10
C PHE A 261 -10.36 21.81 18.76
N ILE A 262 -10.54 22.85 17.95
CA ILE A 262 -11.08 24.15 18.36
C ILE A 262 -12.53 24.00 18.83
N GLN A 263 -13.32 23.16 18.17
CA GLN A 263 -14.70 22.85 18.54
C GLN A 263 -14.81 21.43 19.08
N LYS A 264 -14.74 21.27 20.40
CA LYS A 264 -14.73 19.95 21.07
C LYS A 264 -16.07 19.19 21.03
N SER A 265 -17.15 19.82 20.57
CA SER A 265 -18.52 19.28 20.64
C SER A 265 -19.04 18.67 19.34
N ASP A 266 -18.32 18.79 18.23
CA ASP A 266 -18.74 18.26 16.93
C ASP A 266 -17.65 17.33 16.36
N PRO A 267 -17.80 16.00 16.50
CA PRO A 267 -16.83 15.03 16.00
C PRO A 267 -16.76 14.97 14.48
N VAL A 268 -17.62 15.70 13.77
CA VAL A 268 -17.70 15.71 12.31
C VAL A 268 -16.97 16.92 11.70
N ASN A 269 -16.97 18.04 12.40
CA ASN A 269 -16.39 19.31 11.95
C ASN A 269 -15.11 19.62 12.73
N GLU A 270 -14.13 18.73 12.59
CA GLU A 270 -12.81 18.92 13.19
C GLU A 270 -12.13 20.16 12.60
N GLU A 271 -11.70 21.07 13.48
CA GLU A 271 -10.97 22.27 13.12
C GLU A 271 -9.76 22.41 14.03
N PHE A 272 -8.57 22.60 13.44
CA PHE A 272 -7.32 22.70 14.18
C PHE A 272 -6.33 23.64 13.47
N ASN A 273 -5.31 24.06 14.20
CA ASN A 273 -4.26 24.93 13.69
C ASN A 273 -2.92 24.20 13.66
N ILE A 274 -2.19 24.36 12.55
CA ILE A 274 -0.82 23.92 12.40
C ILE A 274 0.07 25.16 12.50
N ASN A 275 0.85 25.25 13.57
CA ASN A 275 1.78 26.34 13.78
C ASN A 275 3.13 26.01 13.12
N LEU A 276 3.50 26.76 12.08
CA LEU A 276 4.75 26.54 11.37
C LEU A 276 5.98 27.04 12.15
N THR A 277 5.78 27.90 13.14
CA THR A 277 6.86 28.48 13.96
C THR A 277 7.44 27.45 14.92
N THR A 278 6.58 26.58 15.48
CA THR A 278 6.93 25.54 16.45
C THR A 278 6.85 24.13 15.87
N PHE A 279 6.64 24.03 14.55
CA PHE A 279 6.27 22.77 13.90
C PHE A 279 7.24 21.63 14.17
N ARG A 280 8.55 21.88 14.05
CA ARG A 280 9.57 20.84 14.22
C ARG A 280 9.63 20.33 15.66
N GLU A 281 9.58 21.24 16.62
CA GLU A 281 9.56 20.91 18.04
C GLU A 281 8.28 20.17 18.44
N ASP A 282 7.13 20.64 17.94
CA ASP A 282 5.82 20.04 18.22
C ASP A 282 5.75 18.61 17.66
N MET A 283 6.13 18.42 16.38
CA MET A 283 6.17 17.09 15.76
C MET A 283 7.13 16.15 16.49
N LYS A 284 8.34 16.62 16.84
CA LYS A 284 9.30 15.81 17.59
C LYS A 284 8.74 15.35 18.92
N LYS A 285 8.15 16.27 19.69
CA LYS A 285 7.57 15.96 21.00
C LYS A 285 6.42 14.95 20.90
N GLN A 286 5.51 15.16 19.93
CA GLN A 286 4.40 14.23 19.69
C GLN A 286 4.90 12.81 19.39
N ARG A 287 6.03 12.67 18.69
CA ARG A 287 6.65 11.36 18.40
C ARG A 287 7.29 10.72 19.62
N GLU A 288 7.97 11.50 20.46
CA GLU A 288 8.56 11.00 21.71
C GLU A 288 7.50 10.49 22.69
N ASP A 289 6.30 11.08 22.66
CA ASP A 289 5.17 10.67 23.49
C ASP A 289 4.47 9.39 23.00
N LEU A 290 4.73 8.94 21.76
CA LEU A 290 4.17 7.68 21.25
C LEU A 290 4.93 6.48 21.83
N PRO A 291 4.23 5.40 22.23
CA PRO A 291 4.89 4.19 22.69
C PRO A 291 5.79 3.64 21.59
N SER A 292 7.04 3.31 21.93
CA SER A 292 7.98 2.75 20.97
C SER A 292 7.40 1.50 20.32
N LYS A 293 7.20 1.53 18.99
CA LYS A 293 6.82 0.33 18.24
C LYS A 293 7.93 -0.69 18.45
N ARG A 294 7.58 -1.91 18.89
CA ARG A 294 8.55 -3.00 18.91
C ARG A 294 9.02 -3.23 17.48
N ASN A 295 10.32 -3.11 17.24
CA ASN A 295 10.93 -3.43 15.96
C ASN A 295 10.92 -4.96 15.81
N ASN A 296 9.79 -5.51 15.34
CA ASN A 296 9.63 -6.92 15.06
C ASN A 296 9.33 -7.10 13.57
N PHE A 297 9.65 -8.27 13.02
CA PHE A 297 9.47 -8.61 11.61
C PHE A 297 8.10 -8.13 11.08
N MET A 298 7.00 -8.43 11.78
CA MET A 298 5.66 -8.02 11.34
C MET A 298 5.43 -6.50 11.26
N ASN A 299 6.12 -5.70 12.09
CA ASN A 299 5.99 -4.24 12.10
C ASN A 299 6.93 -3.55 11.09
N SER A 300 8.02 -4.19 10.67
CA SER A 300 8.94 -3.67 9.65
C SER A 300 8.47 -3.91 8.21
N LEU A 301 7.26 -4.45 8.04
CA LEU A 301 6.82 -5.04 6.79
C LEU A 301 5.58 -4.41 6.20
N ARG A 302 5.03 -3.30 6.72
CA ARG A 302 3.85 -2.70 6.07
C ARG A 302 4.22 -1.42 5.37
N ASP A 303 4.46 -1.54 4.06
CA ASP A 303 4.62 -0.38 3.20
C ASP A 303 3.23 0.14 2.84
N LYS A 304 3.03 1.46 2.91
CA LYS A 304 1.74 2.10 2.63
C LYS A 304 1.75 2.71 1.24
N VAL A 305 0.67 2.54 0.48
CA VAL A 305 0.48 3.23 -0.79
C VAL A 305 -0.39 4.47 -0.59
N ILE A 306 0.04 5.60 -1.15
CA ILE A 306 -0.76 6.82 -1.22
C ILE A 306 -0.87 7.25 -2.69
N VAL A 307 -2.09 7.44 -3.16
CA VAL A 307 -2.33 7.89 -4.54
C VAL A 307 -2.54 9.39 -4.54
N THR A 308 -1.66 10.13 -5.21
CA THR A 308 -1.77 11.59 -5.30
C THR A 308 -0.99 12.17 -6.48
N GLU A 309 -1.48 13.31 -6.97
CA GLU A 309 -0.76 14.13 -7.94
C GLU A 309 -0.07 15.35 -7.27
N ASP A 310 -0.23 15.55 -5.96
CA ASP A 310 0.31 16.69 -5.22
C ASP A 310 1.81 16.54 -4.95
N GLU A 311 2.62 17.42 -5.55
CA GLU A 311 4.09 17.35 -5.43
C GLU A 311 4.60 17.57 -4.01
N TYR A 312 3.89 18.36 -3.20
CA TYR A 312 4.29 18.62 -1.82
C TYR A 312 3.95 17.44 -0.91
N LEU A 313 2.85 16.74 -1.18
CA LEU A 313 2.52 15.49 -0.50
C LEU A 313 3.50 14.40 -0.87
N ARG A 314 3.81 14.23 -2.16
CA ARG A 314 4.73 13.18 -2.61
C ARG A 314 6.12 13.34 -2.01
N GLY A 315 6.57 14.57 -1.76
CA GLY A 315 7.86 14.84 -1.13
C GLY A 315 7.83 14.95 0.40
N ILE A 316 6.80 14.52 1.13
CA ILE A 316 6.94 14.55 2.60
C ILE A 316 7.95 13.52 3.09
N GLU A 317 8.49 13.73 4.29
CA GLU A 317 9.29 12.73 4.99
C GLU A 317 8.39 11.85 5.88
N PRO A 318 8.21 10.55 5.60
CA PRO A 318 7.42 9.67 6.45
C PRO A 318 8.13 9.36 7.78
N TYR A 319 7.43 9.45 8.90
CA TYR A 319 8.06 9.21 10.21
C TYR A 319 8.14 7.74 10.62
N ASP A 320 7.08 6.95 10.41
CA ASP A 320 6.94 5.63 11.06
C ASP A 320 7.02 4.43 10.11
N GLU A 321 6.66 4.63 8.84
CA GLU A 321 6.51 3.57 7.84
C GLU A 321 6.95 4.09 6.47
N LYS A 322 7.41 3.19 5.59
CA LYS A 322 7.72 3.52 4.19
C LYS A 322 6.42 3.79 3.45
N ILE A 323 6.37 4.89 2.70
CA ILE A 323 5.21 5.27 1.89
C ILE A 323 5.63 5.30 0.42
N ILE A 324 4.90 4.54 -0.40
CA ILE A 324 5.04 4.58 -1.84
C ILE A 324 3.96 5.50 -2.39
N PHE A 325 4.35 6.73 -2.71
CA PHE A 325 3.47 7.67 -3.39
C PHE A 325 3.33 7.30 -4.86
N MET A 326 2.12 7.26 -5.40
CA MET A 326 1.87 6.94 -6.81
C MET A 326 0.97 7.99 -7.47
N SER A 327 1.26 8.32 -8.72
CA SER A 327 0.29 8.97 -9.62
C SER A 327 -0.86 8.04 -9.95
N LEU A 328 -1.97 8.57 -10.45
CA LEU A 328 -3.12 7.76 -10.90
C LEU A 328 -2.74 6.75 -11.99
N LYS A 329 -1.79 7.13 -12.86
CA LYS A 329 -1.30 6.27 -13.94
C LYS A 329 -0.48 5.10 -13.40
N GLU A 330 0.46 5.36 -12.50
CA GLU A 330 1.28 4.31 -11.86
C GLU A 330 0.40 3.39 -11.02
N TYR A 331 -0.55 3.97 -10.27
CA TYR A 331 -1.49 3.20 -9.49
C TYR A 331 -2.33 2.25 -10.35
N SER A 332 -2.75 2.66 -11.54
CA SER A 332 -3.47 1.79 -12.47
C SER A 332 -2.63 0.59 -12.94
N ILE A 333 -1.33 0.80 -13.17
CA ILE A 333 -0.37 -0.27 -13.50
C ILE A 333 -0.17 -1.19 -12.29
N TYR A 334 0.02 -0.61 -11.11
CA TYR A 334 0.14 -1.34 -9.85
C TYR A 334 -1.08 -2.24 -9.60
N LYS A 335 -2.30 -1.74 -9.77
CA LYS A 335 -3.53 -2.52 -9.59
C LYS A 335 -3.68 -3.67 -10.57
N THR A 336 -3.22 -3.49 -11.81
CA THR A 336 -3.16 -4.57 -12.80
C THR A 336 -2.19 -5.67 -12.37
N PHE A 337 -1.07 -5.30 -11.74
CA PHE A 337 -0.13 -6.27 -11.20
C PHE A 337 -0.69 -6.98 -9.97
N THR A 338 -1.23 -6.24 -9.00
CA THR A 338 -1.62 -6.78 -7.69
C THR A 338 -2.95 -7.52 -7.67
N HIS A 339 -3.85 -7.21 -8.62
CA HIS A 339 -5.23 -7.74 -8.65
C HIS A 339 -5.99 -7.51 -7.33
N SER A 340 -5.56 -6.53 -6.53
CA SER A 340 -6.30 -6.08 -5.35
C SER A 340 -7.49 -5.23 -5.82
N ASP A 341 -8.67 -5.39 -5.21
CA ASP A 341 -9.82 -4.49 -5.43
C ASP A 341 -9.92 -3.40 -4.37
N TRP A 342 -9.19 -3.53 -3.26
CA TRP A 342 -9.17 -2.55 -2.17
C TRP A 342 -8.65 -1.21 -2.66
N SER A 343 -9.40 -0.14 -2.43
CA SER A 343 -8.96 1.19 -2.87
C SER A 343 -8.00 1.77 -1.84
N ASP A 344 -6.78 2.08 -2.27
CA ASP A 344 -5.83 2.83 -1.47
C ASP A 344 -6.32 4.26 -1.26
N ILE A 345 -5.81 4.92 -0.22
CA ILE A 345 -6.24 6.27 0.12
C ILE A 345 -5.75 7.23 -0.97
N PHE A 346 -6.71 7.91 -1.59
CA PHE A 346 -6.47 8.95 -2.56
C PHE A 346 -6.47 10.33 -1.87
N TYR A 347 -5.44 11.12 -2.16
CA TYR A 347 -5.35 12.52 -1.75
C TYR A 347 -5.30 13.39 -3.00
N SER A 348 -6.19 14.36 -3.09
CA SER A 348 -6.15 15.33 -4.17
C SER A 348 -4.96 16.28 -4.04
N LYS A 349 -4.68 17.02 -5.12
CA LYS A 349 -3.93 18.28 -5.00
C LYS A 349 -4.64 19.25 -4.08
N MET A 350 -3.88 20.15 -3.46
CA MET A 350 -4.47 21.33 -2.82
C MET A 350 -4.94 22.32 -3.89
N PHE A 351 -6.25 22.56 -3.95
CA PHE A 351 -6.85 23.47 -4.91
C PHE A 351 -7.08 24.83 -4.28
N GLN A 352 -6.43 25.87 -4.79
CA GLN A 352 -6.71 27.24 -4.35
C GLN A 352 -8.15 27.65 -4.72
N CYS A 353 -8.83 28.33 -3.80
CA CYS A 353 -10.16 28.86 -4.03
C CYS A 353 -10.11 30.13 -4.88
N ASP A 354 -10.91 30.16 -5.96
CA ASP A 354 -10.92 31.25 -6.95
C ASP A 354 -11.17 32.65 -6.34
N GLU A 355 -12.04 32.72 -5.32
CA GLU A 355 -12.47 33.99 -4.71
C GLU A 355 -11.83 34.26 -3.33
N LEU A 356 -11.02 33.32 -2.82
CA LEU A 356 -10.41 33.43 -1.49
C LEU A 356 -8.89 33.22 -1.57
N PRO A 357 -8.09 34.29 -1.48
CA PRO A 357 -6.64 34.16 -1.43
C PRO A 357 -6.21 33.35 -0.22
N ASP A 358 -5.10 32.62 -0.40
CA ASP A 358 -4.49 31.75 0.60
C ASP A 358 -5.44 30.74 1.27
N THR A 359 -6.51 30.37 0.57
CA THR A 359 -7.49 29.38 0.99
C THR A 359 -7.51 28.26 -0.04
N TYR A 360 -7.46 27.03 0.43
CA TYR A 360 -7.33 25.82 -0.36
C TYR A 360 -8.36 24.78 0.04
N VAL A 361 -8.74 23.94 -0.90
CA VAL A 361 -9.57 22.76 -0.68
C VAL A 361 -8.77 21.51 -0.96
N LEU A 362 -8.89 20.54 -0.06
CA LEU A 362 -8.27 19.22 -0.15
C LEU A 362 -9.35 18.15 -0.01
N LEU A 363 -9.27 17.10 -0.82
CA LEU A 363 -10.10 15.92 -0.71
C LEU A 363 -9.26 14.72 -0.39
N VAL A 364 -9.78 13.94 0.55
CA VAL A 364 -9.26 12.63 0.89
C VAL A 364 -10.39 11.64 0.63
N ASN A 365 -10.11 10.62 -0.15
CA ASN A 365 -11.06 9.58 -0.48
C ASN A 365 -10.42 8.23 -0.18
N ALA A 366 -11.08 7.45 0.67
CA ALA A 366 -10.75 6.08 0.99
C ALA A 366 -11.98 5.19 0.68
N GLU A 367 -11.82 3.88 0.81
CA GLU A 367 -12.86 2.93 0.40
C GLU A 367 -14.22 3.14 1.09
N THR A 368 -14.19 3.43 2.39
CA THR A 368 -15.39 3.52 3.23
C THR A 368 -15.63 4.91 3.80
N THR A 369 -14.70 5.84 3.58
CA THR A 369 -14.77 7.19 4.12
C THR A 369 -14.19 8.21 3.14
N GLY A 370 -14.68 9.43 3.21
CA GLY A 370 -14.03 10.55 2.55
C GLY A 370 -14.26 11.85 3.29
N TYR A 371 -13.32 12.78 3.10
CA TYR A 371 -13.27 14.05 3.79
C TYR A 371 -12.95 15.16 2.81
N THR A 372 -13.60 16.31 2.99
CA THR A 372 -13.22 17.57 2.33
C THR A 372 -12.73 18.55 3.39
N TYR A 373 -11.50 18.99 3.23
CA TYR A 373 -10.86 19.97 4.10
C TYR A 373 -10.85 21.34 3.42
N LEU A 374 -11.17 22.37 4.20
CA LEU A 374 -10.88 23.76 3.89
C LEU A 374 -9.64 24.17 4.68
N ILE A 375 -8.61 24.62 3.98
CA ILE A 375 -7.32 24.98 4.55
C ILE A 375 -7.11 26.46 4.31
N LYS A 376 -6.82 27.22 5.36
CA LYS A 376 -6.59 28.66 5.27
C LYS A 376 -5.24 29.04 5.85
N ARG A 377 -4.45 29.82 5.12
CA ARG A 377 -3.21 30.40 5.64
C ARG A 377 -3.53 31.38 6.77
N THR A 378 -2.74 31.30 7.82
CA THR A 378 -2.76 32.24 8.95
C THR A 378 -1.40 32.92 9.06
N SER A 379 -1.30 33.91 9.96
CA SER A 379 -0.03 34.60 10.21
C SER A 379 1.06 33.69 10.79
N SER A 380 0.68 32.61 11.46
CA SER A 380 1.61 31.67 12.12
C SER A 380 1.66 30.28 11.48
N GLY A 381 0.87 30.03 10.44
CA GLY A 381 0.84 28.74 9.75
C GLY A 381 -0.48 28.50 9.01
N TRP A 382 -1.22 27.47 9.42
CA TRP A 382 -2.42 27.01 8.73
C TRP A 382 -3.56 26.74 9.71
N ASN A 383 -4.79 27.02 9.29
CA ASN A 383 -6.02 26.54 9.89
C ASN A 383 -6.58 25.47 8.95
N VAL A 384 -6.91 24.30 9.49
CA VAL A 384 -7.44 23.16 8.74
C VAL A 384 -8.79 22.81 9.33
N LYS A 385 -9.81 22.74 8.48
CA LYS A 385 -11.19 22.47 8.88
C LYS A 385 -11.83 21.41 7.99
N VAL A 386 -12.41 20.38 8.57
CA VAL A 386 -13.33 19.48 7.86
C VAL A 386 -14.63 20.24 7.59
N ILE A 387 -15.01 20.33 6.31
CA ILE A 387 -16.24 21.02 5.87
C ILE A 387 -17.27 20.06 5.26
N ASP A 388 -16.85 18.86 4.91
CA ASP A 388 -17.72 17.79 4.42
C ASP A 388 -17.07 16.43 4.68
N HIS A 389 -17.89 15.41 4.85
CA HIS A 389 -17.44 14.04 5.03
C HIS A 389 -18.54 13.05 4.62
N TRP A 390 -18.15 11.84 4.27
CA TRP A 390 -19.09 10.74 4.04
C TRP A 390 -18.51 9.43 4.56
N ILE A 391 -19.41 8.50 4.87
CA ILE A 391 -19.10 7.15 5.34
C ILE A 391 -20.07 6.18 4.61
N ALA A 392 -19.54 5.08 4.08
CA ALA A 392 -20.29 4.08 3.30
C ALA A 392 -21.13 3.13 4.17
#